data_AF-A0A380TK40-F1
#
_entry.id   AF-A0A380TK40-F1
#
_cell.length_a   1.000
_cell.length_b   1.000
_cell.length_c   1.000
_cell.angle_alpha   90.00
_cell.angle_beta   90.00
_cell.angle_gamma   90.00
#
_symmetry.space_group_name_H-M   'P 1'
#
loop_
_entity.id
_entity.type
_entity.pdbx_description
1 polymer ?
#
loop_
_entity_poly.entity_id
_entity_poly.type
_entity_poly.pdbx_seq_one_letter_code
_entity_poly.pdbx_strand_id
1 'polypeptide(L)'
;MAEVGCHRTRELGYIGIYADKARYVELLADFIGDFPDLDGETDSSALDPDPAVGYPHGQALAARLRRAGDRGLLYPSVRHPGGRCFVAFDPGIVQNVRPGASWTLIWRGTPDFAVEAV
;
A
#
# COMPACT_ATOMS: atom_id res chain seq x y z
N MET A 1 -3.24 -3.28 -7.43
CA MET A 1 -4.21 -2.19 -7.70
C MET A 1 -5.14 -1.84 -6.53
N ALA A 2 -5.48 -2.78 -5.63
CA ALA A 2 -6.43 -2.53 -4.53
C ALA A 2 -6.09 -1.32 -3.64
N GLU A 3 -4.84 -1.18 -3.20
CA GLU A 3 -4.39 -0.04 -2.36
C GLU A 3 -4.54 1.30 -3.10
N VAL A 4 -4.03 1.39 -4.32
CA VAL A 4 -4.08 2.60 -5.17
C VAL A 4 -5.53 3.03 -5.41
N GLY A 5 -6.39 2.07 -5.79
CA GLY A 5 -7.80 2.34 -6.03
C GLY A 5 -8.55 2.81 -4.78
N CYS A 6 -8.26 2.22 -3.61
CA CYS A 6 -8.87 2.62 -2.34
C CYS A 6 -8.55 4.08 -1.98
N HIS A 7 -7.27 4.48 -2.02
CA HIS A 7 -6.89 5.85 -1.69
C HIS A 7 -7.39 6.87 -2.72
N ARG A 8 -7.35 6.54 -4.02
CA ARG A 8 -7.91 7.41 -5.05
C ARG A 8 -9.42 7.58 -4.89
N THR A 9 -10.14 6.49 -4.57
CA THR A 9 -11.59 6.55 -4.28
C THR A 9 -11.87 7.44 -3.07
N ARG A 10 -11.08 7.31 -1.99
CA ARG A 10 -11.18 8.15 -0.79
C ARG A 10 -10.95 9.63 -1.12
N GLU A 11 -9.96 9.94 -1.97
CA GLU A 11 -9.68 11.29 -2.44
C GLU A 11 -10.86 11.90 -3.21
N LEU A 12 -11.42 11.14 -4.15
CA LEU A 12 -12.62 11.54 -4.91
C LEU A 12 -13.81 11.79 -3.96
N GLY A 13 -13.91 11.03 -2.87
CA GLY A 13 -14.92 11.22 -1.84
C GLY A 13 -14.85 12.58 -1.14
N TYR A 14 -13.69 13.24 -1.06
CA TYR A 14 -13.59 14.58 -0.47
C TYR A 14 -14.27 15.67 -1.29
N ILE A 15 -14.37 15.47 -2.61
CA ILE A 15 -15.03 16.40 -3.53
C ILE A 15 -16.42 15.92 -3.97
N GLY A 16 -16.80 14.69 -3.61
CA GLY A 16 -18.08 14.09 -4.00
C GLY A 16 -18.24 13.80 -5.49
N ILE A 17 -17.13 13.81 -6.25
CA ILE A 17 -17.13 13.60 -7.70
C ILE A 17 -16.38 12.30 -7.99
N TYR A 18 -17.11 11.30 -8.46
CA TYR A 18 -16.57 9.99 -8.83
C TYR A 18 -16.55 9.75 -10.34
N ALA A 19 -16.49 10.81 -11.15
CA ALA A 19 -16.28 10.70 -12.59
C ALA A 19 -14.80 11.03 -12.86
N ASP A 20 -13.96 9.99 -12.90
CA ASP A 20 -12.52 10.15 -13.05
C ASP A 20 -11.90 9.01 -13.84
N LYS A 21 -10.76 9.30 -14.48
CA LYS A 21 -9.92 8.32 -15.18
C LYS A 21 -8.46 8.62 -14.89
N ALA A 22 -7.78 7.68 -14.23
CA ALA A 22 -6.38 7.84 -13.84
C ALA A 22 -5.52 6.72 -14.42
N ARG A 23 -4.37 7.09 -15.00
CA ARG A 23 -3.38 6.16 -15.53
C ARG A 23 -2.25 5.98 -14.53
N TYR A 24 -1.89 4.73 -14.27
CA TYR A 24 -0.78 4.35 -13.40
C TYR A 24 0.18 3.43 -14.16
N VAL A 25 1.45 3.48 -13.77
CA VAL A 25 2.46 2.50 -14.18
C VAL A 25 2.92 1.79 -12.91
N GLU A 26 3.00 0.47 -12.96
CA GLU A 26 3.63 -0.31 -11.90
C GLU A 26 5.12 -0.01 -11.87
N LEU A 27 5.68 0.00 -10.67
CA LEU A 27 7.11 -0.03 -10.47
C LEU A 27 7.46 -1.39 -9.89
N LEU A 28 8.21 -2.16 -10.67
CA LEU A 28 8.85 -3.38 -10.18
C LEU A 28 10.18 -2.97 -9.54
N ALA A 29 10.43 -3.44 -8.33
CA ALA A 29 11.65 -3.16 -7.60
C ALA A 29 12.06 -4.41 -6.81
N ASP A 30 13.36 -4.54 -6.61
CA ASP A 30 13.94 -5.56 -5.75
C ASP A 30 14.31 -4.92 -4.41
N PHE A 31 14.20 -5.68 -3.32
CA PHE A 31 14.53 -5.20 -1.98
C PHE A 31 15.60 -6.11 -1.37
N ILE A 32 16.74 -5.52 -0.99
CA ILE A 32 17.89 -6.30 -0.52
C ILE A 32 18.06 -6.17 0.99
N GLY A 33 17.99 -7.30 1.69
CA GLY A 33 18.25 -7.42 3.12
C GLY A 33 17.37 -8.47 3.78
N ASP A 34 17.56 -8.61 5.09
CA ASP A 34 16.66 -9.36 5.96
C ASP A 34 15.59 -8.42 6.49
N PHE A 35 14.33 -8.88 6.46
CA PHE A 35 13.18 -8.10 6.89
C PHE A 35 12.34 -8.91 7.86
N PRO A 36 11.93 -8.35 9.01
CA PRO A 36 10.91 -8.97 9.84
C PRO A 36 9.63 -9.16 9.02
N ASP A 37 8.93 -10.25 9.30
CA ASP A 37 7.62 -10.57 8.73
C ASP A 37 6.57 -10.56 9.84
N LEU A 38 5.47 -9.86 9.58
CA LEU A 38 4.33 -9.74 10.49
C LEU A 38 3.33 -10.89 10.32
N ASP A 39 3.61 -11.88 9.47
CA ASP A 39 2.73 -13.03 9.30
C ASP A 39 2.58 -13.84 10.60
N GLY A 40 1.37 -13.81 11.17
CA GLY A 40 0.98 -14.64 12.31
C GLY A 40 1.26 -14.08 13.71
N GLU A 41 2.05 -13.02 13.85
CA GLU A 41 2.27 -12.33 15.12
C GLU A 41 2.16 -10.82 14.97
N THR A 42 1.60 -10.18 16.00
CA THR A 42 1.64 -8.74 16.33
C THR A 42 0.38 -7.94 16.02
N ASP A 43 -0.26 -7.50 17.11
CA ASP A 43 -1.13 -6.33 17.27
C ASP A 43 -2.05 -5.99 16.08
N SER A 44 -3.26 -6.56 16.09
CA SER A 44 -4.31 -6.37 15.06
C SER A 44 -4.60 -4.89 14.76
N SER A 45 -4.29 -4.00 15.70
CA SER A 45 -4.52 -2.57 15.57
C SER A 45 -3.59 -1.89 14.57
N ALA A 46 -2.36 -2.38 14.34
CA ALA A 46 -1.43 -1.80 13.36
C ALA A 46 -1.84 -2.07 11.90
N LEU A 47 -2.62 -3.13 11.69
CA LEU A 47 -3.20 -3.50 10.40
C LEU A 47 -4.72 -3.31 10.38
N ASP A 48 -5.23 -2.42 11.23
CA ASP A 48 -6.66 -2.11 11.19
C ASP A 48 -7.01 -1.42 9.86
N PRO A 49 -8.07 -1.88 9.15
CA PRO A 49 -8.49 -1.26 7.89
C PRO A 49 -9.00 0.17 8.06
N ASP A 50 -9.45 0.57 9.26
CA ASP A 50 -9.82 1.96 9.58
C ASP A 50 -8.54 2.80 9.76
N PRO A 51 -8.28 3.81 8.90
CA PRO A 51 -7.12 4.69 9.05
C PRO A 51 -7.02 5.38 10.41
N ALA A 52 -8.14 5.64 11.09
CA ALA A 52 -8.13 6.27 12.41
C ALA A 52 -7.49 5.37 13.48
N VAL A 53 -7.54 4.05 13.30
CA VAL A 53 -6.93 3.05 14.19
C VAL A 53 -5.60 2.57 13.61
N GLY A 54 -5.59 2.16 12.35
CA GLY A 54 -4.44 1.56 11.67
C GLY A 54 -3.25 2.51 11.59
N TYR A 55 -3.47 3.79 11.31
CA TYR A 55 -2.34 4.71 11.08
C TYR A 55 -1.53 5.00 12.33
N PRO A 56 -2.13 5.40 13.48
CA PRO A 56 -1.35 5.62 14.70
C PRO A 56 -0.56 4.38 15.13
N HIS A 57 -1.18 3.20 15.12
CA HIS A 57 -0.55 1.95 15.54
C HIS A 57 0.53 1.48 14.55
N GLY A 58 0.26 1.55 13.24
CA GLY A 58 1.24 1.24 12.20
C GLY A 58 2.43 2.19 12.21
N GLN A 59 2.22 3.49 12.44
CA GLN A 59 3.29 4.48 12.59
C GLN A 59 4.13 4.21 13.84
N ALA A 60 3.52 3.86 14.97
CA ALA A 60 4.22 3.51 16.20
C ALA A 60 5.08 2.25 16.01
N LEU A 61 4.54 1.24 15.33
CA LEU A 61 5.26 0.02 14.96
C LEU A 61 6.46 0.34 14.06
N ALA A 62 6.26 1.08 12.98
CA ALA A 62 7.34 1.50 12.08
C ALA A 62 8.42 2.29 12.81
N ALA A 63 8.05 3.20 13.72
CA ALA A 63 9.01 3.96 14.53
C ALA A 63 9.81 3.07 15.50
N ARG A 64 9.21 2.01 16.03
CA ARG A 64 9.90 1.02 16.86
C ARG A 64 10.92 0.21 16.05
N LEU A 65 10.50 -0.35 14.92
CA LEU A 65 11.35 -1.15 14.04
C LEU A 65 12.54 -0.35 13.50
N ARG A 66 12.29 0.89 13.04
CA ARG A 66 13.36 1.80 12.63
C ARG A 66 14.40 2.06 13.72
N ARG A 67 13.98 2.19 14.99
CA ARG A 67 14.89 2.37 16.13
C ARG A 67 15.66 1.10 16.48
N ALA A 68 15.11 -0.07 16.17
CA ALA A 68 15.78 -1.35 16.32
C ALA A 68 16.81 -1.63 15.19
N GLY A 69 16.81 -0.81 14.13
CA GLY A 69 17.73 -0.95 13.00
C GLY A 69 17.13 -1.70 11.80
N ASP A 70 15.86 -2.07 11.85
CA ASP A 70 15.18 -2.69 10.71
C ASP A 70 15.07 -1.69 9.56
N ARG A 71 15.30 -2.17 8.34
CA ARG A 71 15.28 -1.36 7.12
C ARG A 71 13.98 -1.48 6.34
N GLY A 72 13.14 -2.45 6.66
CA GLY A 72 11.81 -2.65 6.08
C GLY A 72 10.99 -3.64 6.90
N LEU A 73 9.75 -3.87 6.46
CA LEU A 73 8.82 -4.80 7.10
C LEU A 73 7.93 -5.44 6.03
N LEU A 74 7.78 -6.77 6.09
CA LEU A 74 6.76 -7.53 5.37
C LEU A 74 5.51 -7.66 6.25
N TYR A 75 4.32 -7.47 5.67
CA TYR A 75 3.06 -7.55 6.40
C TYR A 75 1.89 -7.93 5.48
N PRO A 76 0.81 -8.53 5.99
CA PRO A 76 -0.34 -8.88 5.16
C PRO A 76 -1.11 -7.64 4.69
N SER A 77 -1.69 -7.73 3.50
CA SER A 77 -2.51 -6.66 2.94
C SER A 77 -3.90 -6.65 3.59
N VAL A 78 -4.33 -5.47 4.05
CA VAL A 78 -5.69 -5.26 4.60
C VAL A 78 -6.74 -5.05 3.50
N ARG A 79 -6.31 -4.91 2.23
CA ARG A 79 -7.18 -4.62 1.07
C ARG A 79 -7.18 -5.72 0.02
N HIS A 80 -6.31 -6.73 0.16
CA HIS A 80 -6.25 -7.88 -0.73
C HIS A 80 -6.03 -9.15 0.09
N PRO A 81 -7.07 -9.96 0.34
CA PRO A 81 -6.94 -11.21 1.08
C PRO A 81 -5.88 -12.14 0.47
N GLY A 82 -4.94 -12.62 1.29
CA GLY A 82 -3.79 -13.41 0.85
C GLY A 82 -2.67 -12.60 0.18
N GLY A 83 -2.87 -11.29 -0.01
CA GLY A 83 -1.85 -10.37 -0.49
C GLY A 83 -0.83 -10.01 0.59
N ARG A 84 0.39 -9.70 0.16
CA ARG A 84 1.46 -9.22 1.03
C ARG A 84 1.86 -7.81 0.61
N CYS A 85 2.20 -7.00 1.59
CA CYS A 85 2.71 -5.65 1.44
C CYS A 85 4.12 -5.57 2.02
N PHE A 86 4.85 -4.58 1.53
CA PHE A 86 6.19 -4.27 2.00
C PHE A 86 6.31 -2.77 2.23
N VAL A 87 6.93 -2.38 3.34
CA VAL A 87 7.32 -1.00 3.59
C VAL A 87 8.83 -0.92 3.69
N ALA A 88 9.44 -0.02 2.92
CA ALA A 88 10.85 0.33 3.01
C ALA A 88 11.02 1.51 3.97
N PHE A 89 11.84 1.36 5.00
CA PHE A 89 12.21 2.46 5.90
C PHE A 89 13.50 3.17 5.49
N ASP A 90 14.34 2.48 4.71
CA ASP A 90 15.60 2.96 4.19
C ASP A 90 15.55 2.87 2.65
N PRO A 91 15.66 3.99 1.90
CA PRO A 91 15.66 3.94 0.43
C PRO A 91 16.84 3.16 -0.15
N GLY A 92 17.94 2.99 0.59
CA GLY A 92 19.13 2.27 0.13
C GLY A 92 18.90 0.78 -0.15
N ILE A 93 17.83 0.18 0.38
CA ILE A 93 17.50 -1.23 0.11
C ILE A 93 16.71 -1.42 -1.19
N VAL A 94 16.21 -0.35 -1.80
CA VAL A 94 15.39 -0.41 -3.03
C VAL A 94 16.29 -0.41 -4.25
N GLN A 95 16.22 -1.48 -5.03
CA GLN A 95 17.13 -1.75 -6.14
C GLN A 95 16.36 -2.13 -7.41
N ASN A 96 17.04 -2.08 -8.55
CA ASN A 96 16.52 -2.57 -9.85
C ASN A 96 15.11 -2.05 -10.21
N VAL A 97 14.85 -0.78 -9.88
CA VAL A 97 13.57 -0.12 -10.16
C VAL A 97 13.36 -0.02 -11.67
N ARG A 98 12.24 -0.56 -12.14
CA ARG A 98 11.89 -0.60 -13.55
C ARG A 98 10.38 -0.50 -13.75
N PRO A 99 9.91 0.06 -14.88
CA PRO A 99 8.48 0.07 -15.18
C PRO A 99 7.95 -1.36 -15.37
N GLY A 100 6.77 -1.61 -14.81
CA GLY A 100 5.96 -2.81 -15.02
C GLY A 100 4.77 -2.53 -15.93
N ALA A 101 3.65 -3.20 -15.67
CA ALA A 101 2.43 -3.02 -16.44
C ALA A 101 1.86 -1.60 -16.27
N SER A 102 1.18 -1.11 -17.30
CA SER A 102 0.39 0.12 -17.24
C SER A 102 -1.07 -0.23 -17.02
N TRP A 103 -1.74 0.55 -16.17
CA TRP A 103 -3.14 0.36 -15.81
C TRP A 103 -3.90 1.67 -15.89
N THR A 104 -5.18 1.55 -16.20
CA THR A 104 -6.15 2.62 -16.12
C THR A 104 -7.20 2.26 -15.08
N LEU A 105 -7.45 3.16 -14.14
CA LEU A 105 -8.58 3.06 -13.20
C LEU A 105 -9.66 4.04 -13.65
N ILE A 106 -10.91 3.60 -13.64
CA ILE A 106 -12.04 4.36 -14.13
C ILE A 106 -13.16 4.33 -13.10
N TRP A 107 -13.59 5.52 -12.66
CA TRP A 107 -14.78 5.72 -11.85
C TRP A 107 -15.90 6.31 -12.72
N ARG A 108 -17.11 5.75 -12.62
CA ARG A 108 -18.26 6.10 -13.48
C ARG A 108 -19.41 6.73 -12.68
N GLY A 109 -19.08 7.68 -11.81
CA GLY A 109 -20.05 8.37 -10.95
C GLY A 109 -20.34 7.65 -9.64
N THR A 110 -19.65 6.54 -9.36
CA THR A 110 -19.75 5.75 -8.13
C THR A 110 -18.37 5.53 -7.50
N PRO A 111 -18.29 5.25 -6.19
CA PRO A 111 -17.02 4.88 -5.54
C PRO A 111 -16.36 3.62 -6.14
N ASP A 112 -17.15 2.74 -6.75
CA ASP A 112 -16.63 1.57 -7.46
C ASP A 112 -15.82 1.98 -8.69
N PHE A 113 -14.71 1.28 -8.93
CA PHE A 113 -13.83 1.51 -10.07
C PHE A 113 -13.60 0.23 -10.88
N ALA A 114 -13.42 0.42 -12.18
CA ALA A 114 -12.92 -0.61 -13.08
C ALA A 114 -11.41 -0.46 -13.27
N VAL A 115 -10.74 -1.57 -13.56
CA VAL A 115 -9.30 -1.63 -13.89
C VAL A 115 -9.15 -2.17 -15.30
N GLU A 116 -8.41 -1.45 -16.14
CA GLU A 116 -8.10 -1.85 -17.51
C GLU A 116 -6.57 -1.89 -17.71
N ALA A 117 -6.07 -2.97 -18.31
CA ALA A 117 -4.68 -3.05 -18.76
C ALA A 117 -4.47 -2.13 -19.97
N VAL A 118 -3.25 -1.58 -20.11
CA VAL A 118 -2.87 -0.74 -21.26
C VAL A 118 -1.78 -1.38 -22.08
#